data_AF-A0A524Q1S1-F1
#
_entry.id   AF-A0A524Q1S1-F1
#
_cell.length_a   1.000
_cell.length_b   1.000
_cell.length_c   1.000
_cell.angle_alpha   90.00
_cell.angle_beta   90.00
_cell.angle_gamma   90.00
#
_symmetry.space_group_name_H-M   'P 1'
#
loop_
_entity.id
_entity.type
_entity.pdbx_description
1 polymer ?
#
loop_
_entity_poly.entity_id
_entity_poly.type
_entity_poly.pdbx_seq_one_letter_code
_entity_poly.pdbx_strand_id
1 'polypeptide(L)'
;MDMNSYPQSKIPFTSLFILICVVVSSFFACGQGSPETGRPVAVRGIIDLRGWNFERDGSVRLDGEWEFYWDRLLGPSDFKELSNQKKCGFIPVPSLWKNHRANGVTLTGKGHATYRLKILSGPDTRVKTLSFQRILSAYTLWLNGVLAYTKGTADRPIKTREDYIFIHNKRLSSFTLNEGVNEIILHVFNNEYESGGIDWPLYLDDGEITAQREFLKHTINMIVVGLLLFGAIYNVLSYFYRKGDLSPLYIGFSSLVFAINTYNIESPIISGSFSFIENPFLINYTTVVLGMTLGVMIIKSLFPDDFSAYIARFSQFLCAGFIISLFFVEFRTAEQIMKIYFIFIVFFILYIEYIFIKTIKNGRDDAVLFFIGFLPLVIGCINNILYAMWIINTGNAIHYAMVIFCFTTTTVISRRFARALRTVEKLSRDLEAKNISLEKLDRLKDQFLANTSHELRTPLHGMIGLSESMIDGAAGVLPPKALDNLSLISSCGHRLANMVNDLLDMAKIQVEGLNLNLRPVDLYSLSEMIVRLSLPLVGGKPLEIINTISPDIP
;
A
#
# COMPACT_ATOMS: atom_id res chain seq x y z
N MET A 1 25.99 35.41 -3.36
CA MET A 1 26.54 34.16 -2.80
C MET A 1 25.67 33.03 -3.32
N ASP A 2 26.12 32.40 -4.40
CA ASP A 2 25.40 31.33 -5.09
C ASP A 2 25.35 30.07 -4.21
N MET A 3 24.14 29.67 -3.80
CA MET A 3 23.89 28.48 -2.99
C MET A 3 23.28 27.34 -3.81
N ASN A 4 23.60 27.27 -5.11
CA ASN A 4 23.11 26.25 -6.04
C ASN A 4 24.26 25.36 -6.56
N SER A 5 24.81 24.51 -5.70
CA SER A 5 25.54 23.32 -6.15
C SER A 5 25.79 22.35 -5.00
N TYR A 6 24.73 21.73 -4.45
CA TYR A 6 24.91 20.46 -3.77
C TYR A 6 24.82 19.34 -4.82
N PRO A 7 25.85 18.50 -4.99
CA PRO A 7 25.78 17.39 -5.93
C PRO A 7 24.67 16.45 -5.47
N GLN A 8 23.66 16.26 -6.32
CA GLN A 8 22.73 15.14 -6.17
C GLN A 8 23.57 13.87 -6.11
N SER A 9 23.72 13.28 -4.93
CA SER A 9 24.31 11.96 -4.78
C SER A 9 23.36 10.97 -5.47
N LYS A 10 23.61 10.75 -6.75
CA LYS A 10 23.10 9.64 -7.54
C LYS A 10 23.77 8.36 -7.03
N ILE A 11 23.58 8.00 -5.76
CA ILE A 11 23.53 6.58 -5.44
C ILE A 11 22.22 6.15 -6.08
N PRO A 12 22.23 5.41 -7.19
CA PRO A 12 21.00 5.18 -7.90
C PRO A 12 20.21 4.23 -6.99
N PHE A 13 19.09 4.71 -6.47
CA PHE A 13 18.22 3.99 -5.54
C PHE A 13 17.78 2.63 -6.13
N THR A 14 17.85 2.51 -7.46
CA THR A 14 17.79 1.27 -8.23
C THR A 14 18.83 0.24 -7.79
N SER A 15 20.07 0.61 -7.42
CA SER A 15 21.09 -0.32 -6.91
C SER A 15 20.76 -0.89 -5.54
N LEU A 16 20.23 -0.08 -4.62
CA LEU A 16 19.77 -0.58 -3.31
C LEU A 16 18.53 -1.46 -3.45
N PHE A 17 17.64 -1.11 -4.39
CA PHE A 17 16.47 -1.91 -4.73
C PHE A 17 16.84 -3.22 -5.47
N ILE A 18 17.79 -3.20 -6.39
CA ILE A 18 18.36 -4.40 -7.02
C ILE A 18 18.98 -5.27 -5.94
N LEU A 19 19.68 -4.69 -4.97
CA LEU A 19 20.22 -5.46 -3.84
C LEU A 19 19.11 -6.13 -3.02
N ILE A 20 18.01 -5.44 -2.70
CA ILE A 20 16.86 -6.02 -1.99
C ILE A 20 16.16 -7.09 -2.84
N CYS A 21 15.96 -6.83 -4.13
CA CYS A 21 15.36 -7.81 -5.05
C CYS A 21 16.27 -9.03 -5.21
N VAL A 22 17.57 -8.85 -5.33
CA VAL A 22 18.55 -9.95 -5.41
C VAL A 22 18.50 -10.73 -4.11
N VAL A 23 18.55 -10.07 -2.94
CA VAL A 23 18.46 -10.75 -1.63
C VAL A 23 17.15 -11.53 -1.48
N VAL A 24 16.00 -10.97 -1.88
CA VAL A 24 14.71 -11.68 -1.82
C VAL A 24 14.62 -12.78 -2.87
N SER A 25 15.18 -12.58 -4.07
CA SER A 25 15.28 -13.62 -5.11
C SER A 25 16.20 -14.76 -4.67
N SER A 26 17.24 -14.48 -3.87
CA SER A 26 18.08 -15.51 -3.24
C SER A 26 17.28 -16.38 -2.28
N PHE A 27 16.26 -15.83 -1.60
CA PHE A 27 15.33 -16.62 -0.78
C PHE A 27 14.40 -17.50 -1.62
N PHE A 28 14.00 -17.05 -2.82
CA PHE A 28 13.25 -17.88 -3.77
C PHE A 28 14.11 -18.93 -4.50
N ALA A 29 15.41 -18.65 -4.68
CA ALA A 29 16.34 -19.50 -5.42
C ALA A 29 16.88 -20.68 -4.60
N CYS A 30 16.64 -20.72 -3.29
CA CYS A 30 17.06 -21.84 -2.44
C CYS A 30 16.00 -22.96 -2.46
N GLY A 31 15.82 -23.53 -3.64
CA GLY A 31 14.85 -24.60 -3.88
C GLY A 31 15.11 -25.32 -5.19
N GLN A 32 16.37 -25.46 -5.60
CA GLN A 32 16.70 -26.34 -6.72
C GLN A 32 16.95 -27.75 -6.19
N GLY A 33 16.03 -28.64 -6.55
CA GLY A 33 16.19 -30.07 -6.40
C GLY A 33 17.47 -30.54 -7.05
N SER A 34 18.09 -31.55 -6.43
CA SER A 34 19.26 -32.24 -6.95
C SER A 34 19.02 -32.76 -8.39
N PRO A 35 20.08 -32.90 -9.20
CA PRO A 35 19.98 -33.37 -10.59
C PRO A 35 19.27 -34.75 -10.69
N GLU A 36 18.54 -35.00 -11.77
CA GLU A 36 17.72 -36.22 -11.96
C GLU A 36 18.52 -37.51 -12.21
N THR A 37 19.83 -37.42 -12.47
CA THR A 37 20.64 -38.58 -12.82
C THR A 37 21.19 -39.29 -11.57
N GLY A 38 20.65 -40.48 -11.25
CA GLY A 38 21.18 -41.38 -10.22
C GLY A 38 20.34 -41.53 -8.95
N ARG A 39 19.08 -41.05 -8.93
CA ARG A 39 18.19 -41.27 -7.78
C ARG A 39 17.72 -42.72 -7.67
N PRO A 40 17.68 -43.30 -6.47
CA PRO A 40 17.11 -44.63 -6.26
C PRO A 40 15.59 -44.59 -6.52
N VAL A 41 15.10 -45.60 -7.24
CA VAL A 41 13.68 -45.76 -7.60
C VAL A 41 13.21 -47.10 -7.05
N ALA A 42 11.99 -47.13 -6.52
CA ALA A 42 11.35 -48.36 -6.07
C ALA A 42 11.06 -49.27 -7.27
N VAL A 43 11.56 -50.49 -7.24
CA VAL A 43 11.30 -51.52 -8.26
C VAL A 43 10.71 -52.73 -7.55
N ARG A 44 9.52 -53.15 -7.99
CA ARG A 44 8.78 -54.27 -7.39
C ARG A 44 8.65 -54.18 -5.86
N GLY A 45 8.36 -52.98 -5.35
CA GLY A 45 8.13 -52.73 -3.93
C GLY A 45 9.38 -52.66 -3.06
N ILE A 46 10.57 -52.60 -3.66
CA ILE A 46 11.85 -52.46 -2.94
C ILE A 46 12.59 -51.23 -3.47
N ILE A 47 13.05 -50.38 -2.56
CA ILE A 47 13.98 -49.28 -2.86
C ILE A 47 15.30 -49.50 -2.11
N ASP A 48 16.44 -49.34 -2.79
CA ASP A 48 17.77 -49.53 -2.20
C ASP A 48 18.41 -48.18 -1.87
N LEU A 49 18.55 -47.90 -0.57
CA LEU A 49 19.14 -46.68 -0.03
C LEU A 49 20.50 -46.92 0.64
N ARG A 50 21.09 -48.12 0.53
CA ARG A 50 22.38 -48.43 1.19
C ARG A 50 23.54 -47.54 0.72
N GLY A 51 23.45 -47.00 -0.49
CA GLY A 51 24.42 -46.04 -1.05
C GLY A 51 24.02 -44.57 -0.93
N TRP A 52 22.85 -44.26 -0.35
CA TRP A 52 22.31 -42.91 -0.27
C TRP A 52 22.80 -42.19 0.99
N ASN A 53 23.39 -41.01 0.84
CA ASN A 53 23.78 -40.19 1.98
C ASN A 53 22.86 -38.98 2.11
N PHE A 54 22.05 -38.93 3.16
CA PHE A 54 21.06 -37.85 3.36
C PHE A 54 21.67 -36.47 3.61
N GLU A 55 22.91 -36.37 4.11
CA GLU A 55 23.60 -35.08 4.28
C GLU A 55 24.12 -34.54 2.95
N ARG A 56 24.65 -35.41 2.10
CA ARG A 56 25.26 -35.03 0.80
C ARG A 56 24.22 -34.93 -0.32
N ASP A 57 23.37 -35.94 -0.43
CA ASP A 57 22.46 -36.15 -1.57
C ASP A 57 21.06 -35.58 -1.31
N GLY A 58 20.74 -35.30 -0.04
CA GLY A 58 19.51 -34.67 0.41
C GLY A 58 18.31 -35.62 0.47
N SER A 59 17.11 -35.04 0.28
CA SER A 59 15.84 -35.76 0.32
C SER A 59 15.76 -36.83 -0.77
N VAL A 60 15.25 -38.01 -0.42
CA VAL A 60 14.98 -39.08 -1.40
C VAL A 60 13.49 -39.21 -1.65
N ARG A 61 13.11 -39.25 -2.92
CA ARG A 61 11.73 -39.56 -3.34
C ARG A 61 11.53 -41.07 -3.31
N LEU A 62 10.47 -41.53 -2.68
CA LEU A 62 10.10 -42.94 -2.64
C LEU A 62 9.27 -43.35 -3.87
N ASP A 63 9.63 -42.82 -5.03
CA ASP A 63 8.90 -43.01 -6.28
C ASP A 63 9.22 -44.37 -6.90
N GLY A 64 8.28 -44.92 -7.67
CA GLY A 64 8.44 -46.16 -8.41
C GLY A 64 7.30 -47.13 -8.18
N GLU A 65 7.56 -48.43 -8.36
CA GLU A 65 6.55 -49.48 -8.20
C GLU A 65 6.47 -49.95 -6.75
N TRP A 66 5.30 -49.80 -6.13
CA TRP A 66 5.01 -50.28 -4.78
C TRP A 66 4.21 -51.58 -4.82
N GLU A 67 4.37 -52.44 -3.81
CA GLU A 67 3.47 -53.60 -3.63
C GLU A 67 2.05 -53.06 -3.36
N PHE A 68 1.06 -53.58 -4.09
CA PHE A 68 -0.31 -53.10 -4.07
C PHE A 68 -1.30 -54.26 -3.93
N TYR A 69 -2.16 -54.17 -2.92
CA TYR A 69 -3.18 -55.18 -2.61
C TYR A 69 -4.57 -54.53 -2.64
N TRP A 70 -5.29 -54.76 -3.74
CA TRP A 70 -6.64 -54.24 -3.95
C TRP A 70 -7.67 -54.97 -3.09
N ASP A 71 -8.62 -54.23 -2.50
CA ASP A 71 -9.74 -54.73 -1.69
C ASP A 71 -9.27 -55.61 -0.51
N ARG A 72 -8.09 -55.28 0.02
CA ARG A 72 -7.45 -55.96 1.15
C ARG A 72 -6.71 -54.97 2.03
N LEU A 73 -6.89 -55.11 3.33
CA LEU A 73 -6.28 -54.30 4.38
C LEU A 73 -5.37 -55.22 5.18
N LEU A 74 -4.10 -55.28 4.77
CA LEU A 74 -3.12 -56.18 5.35
C LEU A 74 -2.25 -55.40 6.33
N GLY A 75 -2.37 -55.71 7.61
CA GLY A 75 -1.52 -55.13 8.65
C GLY A 75 -0.12 -55.74 8.67
N PRO A 76 0.81 -55.20 9.49
CA PRO A 76 2.17 -55.73 9.63
C PRO A 76 2.22 -57.21 10.04
N SER A 77 1.25 -57.69 10.83
CA SER A 77 1.13 -59.10 11.23
C SER A 77 0.83 -60.04 10.05
N ASP A 78 0.01 -59.59 9.11
CA ASP A 78 -0.56 -60.42 8.04
C ASP A 78 0.47 -60.74 6.95
N PHE A 79 1.53 -59.94 6.86
CA PHE A 79 2.65 -60.17 5.95
C PHE A 79 3.64 -61.24 6.43
N LYS A 80 3.48 -61.77 7.65
CA LYS A 80 4.25 -62.91 8.14
C LYS A 80 3.74 -64.24 7.57
N GLU A 81 2.51 -64.28 7.07
CA GLU A 81 1.92 -65.47 6.44
C GLU A 81 2.21 -65.52 4.93
N LEU A 82 2.80 -66.63 4.46
CA LEU A 82 3.17 -66.88 3.05
C LEU A 82 2.00 -66.85 2.05
N SER A 83 0.75 -66.99 2.52
CA SER A 83 -0.45 -67.04 1.68
C SER A 83 -0.77 -65.72 0.97
N ASN A 84 -0.34 -64.59 1.54
CA ASN A 84 -0.66 -63.25 1.04
C ASN A 84 0.21 -62.79 -0.14
N GLN A 85 1.35 -63.45 -0.43
CA GLN A 85 2.22 -63.12 -1.56
C GLN A 85 1.62 -63.48 -2.93
N LYS A 86 0.66 -64.42 -2.99
CA LYS A 86 0.11 -64.94 -4.26
C LYS A 86 -0.82 -63.97 -5.02
N LYS A 87 -1.21 -62.83 -4.42
CA LYS A 87 -2.07 -61.79 -5.05
C LYS A 87 -1.46 -60.39 -4.95
N CYS A 88 -0.14 -60.28 -4.84
CA CYS A 88 0.57 -59.01 -4.85
C CYS A 88 0.54 -58.41 -6.26
N GLY A 89 -0.07 -57.23 -6.41
CA GLY A 89 0.05 -56.39 -7.61
C GLY A 89 1.13 -55.32 -7.41
N PHE A 90 1.43 -54.57 -8.48
CA PHE A 90 2.31 -53.40 -8.39
C PHE A 90 1.59 -52.19 -8.96
N ILE A 91 1.79 -51.04 -8.33
CA ILE A 91 1.24 -49.76 -8.79
C ILE A 91 2.35 -48.70 -8.76
N PRO A 92 2.45 -47.83 -9.78
CA PRO A 92 3.35 -46.69 -9.70
C PRO A 92 2.91 -45.73 -8.60
N VAL A 93 3.85 -45.22 -7.83
CA VAL A 93 3.65 -44.14 -6.86
C VAL A 93 4.65 -43.04 -7.22
N PRO A 94 4.22 -41.77 -7.37
CA PRO A 94 2.84 -41.29 -7.22
C PRO A 94 1.93 -41.68 -8.41
N SER A 95 0.74 -42.18 -8.12
CA SER A 95 -0.39 -42.25 -9.05
C SER A 95 -1.72 -42.45 -8.32
N LEU A 96 -2.80 -42.02 -8.97
CA LEU A 96 -4.18 -42.35 -8.56
C LEU A 96 -4.55 -43.72 -9.11
N TRP A 97 -5.23 -44.57 -8.34
CA TRP A 97 -5.47 -45.95 -8.76
C TRP A 97 -6.56 -46.13 -9.82
N LYS A 98 -7.48 -45.17 -10.02
CA LYS A 98 -8.56 -45.29 -11.01
C LYS A 98 -7.97 -45.49 -12.40
N ASN A 99 -8.57 -46.41 -13.16
CA ASN A 99 -8.12 -46.81 -14.50
C ASN A 99 -6.81 -47.61 -14.55
N HIS A 100 -6.14 -47.84 -13.42
CA HIS A 100 -5.06 -48.83 -13.37
C HIS A 100 -5.64 -50.23 -13.38
N ARG A 101 -4.85 -51.20 -13.85
CA ARG A 101 -5.16 -52.62 -13.75
C ARG A 101 -4.26 -53.27 -12.73
N ALA A 102 -4.84 -53.90 -11.72
CA ALA A 102 -4.13 -54.75 -10.78
C ALA A 102 -4.79 -56.14 -10.78
N ASN A 103 -3.99 -57.20 -10.89
CA ASN A 103 -4.46 -58.58 -10.89
C ASN A 103 -5.60 -58.87 -11.89
N GLY A 104 -5.57 -58.25 -13.07
CA GLY A 104 -6.56 -58.46 -14.14
C GLY A 104 -7.88 -57.70 -13.99
N VAL A 105 -8.07 -56.93 -12.91
CA VAL A 105 -9.26 -56.09 -12.68
C VAL A 105 -8.91 -54.63 -12.91
N THR A 106 -9.80 -53.91 -13.61
CA THR A 106 -9.67 -52.45 -13.73
C THR A 106 -10.20 -51.82 -12.45
N LEU A 107 -9.35 -51.06 -11.78
CA LEU A 107 -9.64 -50.52 -10.46
C LEU A 107 -10.70 -49.43 -10.54
N THR A 108 -11.70 -49.54 -9.67
CA THR A 108 -12.72 -48.51 -9.49
C THR A 108 -12.16 -47.35 -8.68
N GLY A 109 -12.72 -46.17 -8.88
CA GLY A 109 -12.34 -44.98 -8.12
C GLY A 109 -12.53 -45.15 -6.61
N LYS A 110 -13.61 -45.82 -6.22
CA LYS A 110 -13.96 -46.13 -4.84
C LYS A 110 -13.47 -47.53 -4.45
N GLY A 111 -12.97 -47.67 -3.23
CA GLY A 111 -12.45 -48.91 -2.69
C GLY A 111 -11.42 -48.65 -1.60
N HIS A 112 -10.73 -49.71 -1.20
CA HIS A 112 -9.64 -49.64 -0.25
C HIS A 112 -8.49 -50.54 -0.70
N ALA A 113 -7.27 -50.18 -0.33
CA ALA A 113 -6.08 -50.90 -0.74
C ALA A 113 -4.96 -50.79 0.30
N THR A 114 -4.08 -51.78 0.29
CA THR A 114 -2.81 -51.74 1.03
C THR A 114 -1.66 -51.47 0.06
N TYR A 115 -0.85 -50.47 0.40
CA TYR A 115 0.43 -50.16 -0.21
C TYR A 115 1.54 -50.65 0.70
N ARG A 116 2.58 -51.27 0.14
CA ARG A 116 3.78 -51.65 0.88
C ARG A 116 5.05 -51.33 0.10
N LEU A 117 6.00 -50.71 0.79
CA LEU A 117 7.35 -50.44 0.30
C LEU A 117 8.36 -50.95 1.31
N LYS A 118 9.38 -51.64 0.81
CA LYS A 118 10.55 -52.09 1.56
C LYS A 118 11.74 -51.20 1.22
N ILE A 119 12.36 -50.65 2.24
CA ILE A 119 13.52 -49.77 2.12
C ILE A 119 14.74 -50.54 2.63
N LEU A 120 15.71 -50.80 1.74
CA LEU A 120 17.00 -51.36 2.14
C LEU A 120 17.91 -50.23 2.60
N SER A 121 18.31 -50.26 3.85
CA SER A 121 19.11 -49.20 4.48
C SER A 121 20.40 -49.78 5.05
N GLY A 122 21.48 -48.98 5.01
CA GLY A 122 22.68 -49.26 5.78
C GLY A 122 22.48 -49.01 7.28
N PRO A 123 23.50 -49.25 8.12
CA PRO A 123 23.44 -48.91 9.54
C PRO A 123 23.37 -47.38 9.70
N ASP A 124 22.19 -46.87 10.09
CA ASP A 124 21.97 -45.47 10.39
C ASP A 124 21.08 -45.35 11.62
N THR A 125 21.62 -44.83 12.72
CA THR A 125 20.90 -44.70 14.00
C THR A 125 20.10 -43.40 14.09
N ARG A 126 20.20 -42.52 13.08
CA ARG A 126 19.54 -41.21 13.13
C ARG A 126 18.08 -41.31 12.78
N VAL A 127 17.30 -40.42 13.39
CA VAL A 127 15.87 -40.29 13.10
C VAL A 127 15.70 -39.75 11.68
N LYS A 128 14.93 -40.47 10.87
CA LYS A 128 14.47 -40.02 9.56
C LYS A 128 13.05 -39.51 9.66
N THR A 129 12.71 -38.59 8.77
CA THR A 129 11.36 -38.04 8.67
C THR A 129 10.79 -38.41 7.32
N LEU A 130 9.73 -39.21 7.35
CA LEU A 130 8.87 -39.44 6.19
C LEU A 130 7.94 -38.24 6.07
N SER A 131 8.07 -37.51 4.97
CA SER A 131 7.16 -36.44 4.61
C SER A 131 6.27 -36.81 3.44
N PHE A 132 4.98 -36.56 3.60
CA PHE A 132 3.99 -36.93 2.61
C PHE A 132 2.83 -35.96 2.63
N GLN A 133 2.17 -35.82 1.48
CA GLN A 133 1.00 -34.98 1.28
C GLN A 133 0.05 -35.67 0.30
N ARG A 134 -1.24 -35.33 0.35
CA ARG A 134 -2.25 -35.77 -0.62
C ARG A 134 -2.39 -37.29 -0.79
N ILE A 135 -2.66 -37.96 0.32
CA ILE A 135 -3.19 -39.33 0.30
C ILE A 135 -4.73 -39.19 0.37
N LEU A 136 -5.43 -39.60 -0.69
CA LEU A 136 -6.91 -39.56 -0.77
C LEU A 136 -7.49 -40.92 -0.34
N SER A 137 -8.43 -41.10 0.60
CA SER A 137 -9.08 -40.19 1.55
C SER A 137 -8.63 -40.51 2.98
N ALA A 138 -9.10 -41.57 3.62
CA ALA A 138 -8.60 -42.01 4.93
C ALA A 138 -7.37 -42.91 4.77
N TYR A 139 -6.41 -42.81 5.68
CA TYR A 139 -5.26 -43.71 5.67
C TYR A 139 -4.75 -44.07 7.06
N THR A 140 -4.11 -45.23 7.11
CA THR A 140 -3.38 -45.71 8.28
C THR A 140 -1.97 -46.09 7.85
N LEU A 141 -0.97 -45.53 8.54
CA LEU A 141 0.44 -45.65 8.24
C LEU A 141 1.15 -46.41 9.36
N TRP A 142 1.86 -47.48 8.98
CA TRP A 142 2.80 -48.19 9.83
C TRP A 142 4.21 -48.05 9.30
N LEU A 143 5.14 -47.83 10.22
CA LEU A 143 6.59 -47.76 9.95
C LEU A 143 7.27 -48.82 10.80
N ASN A 144 7.95 -49.77 10.16
CA ASN A 144 8.61 -50.89 10.84
C ASN A 144 7.70 -51.67 11.80
N GLY A 145 6.41 -51.81 11.42
CA GLY A 145 5.39 -52.49 12.22
C GLY A 145 4.80 -51.68 13.37
N VAL A 146 5.33 -50.49 13.67
CA VAL A 146 4.77 -49.57 14.66
C VAL A 146 3.75 -48.66 13.98
N LEU A 147 2.58 -48.48 14.62
CA LEU A 147 1.56 -47.56 14.15
C LEU A 147 2.08 -46.12 14.26
N ALA A 148 2.30 -45.49 13.12
CA ALA A 148 2.89 -44.15 13.06
C ALA A 148 1.83 -43.06 12.94
N TYR A 149 0.76 -43.32 12.19
CA TYR A 149 -0.32 -42.36 12.03
C TYR A 149 -1.62 -43.05 11.60
N THR A 150 -2.76 -42.65 12.16
CA THR A 150 -4.10 -43.06 11.72
C THR A 150 -4.95 -41.82 11.59
N LYS A 151 -5.71 -41.69 10.49
CA LYS A 151 -6.83 -40.74 10.48
C LYS A 151 -7.86 -41.06 9.40
N GLY A 152 -9.11 -40.80 9.79
CA GLY A 152 -10.32 -41.27 9.13
C GLY A 152 -10.70 -42.68 9.61
N THR A 153 -11.99 -42.98 9.59
CA THR A 153 -12.53 -44.34 9.74
C THR A 153 -13.28 -44.67 8.45
N ALA A 154 -13.35 -45.93 8.05
CA ALA A 154 -13.95 -46.36 6.78
C ALA A 154 -15.41 -45.87 6.57
N ASP A 155 -16.09 -45.49 7.65
CA ASP A 155 -17.53 -45.19 7.67
C ASP A 155 -17.90 -43.71 7.81
N ARG A 156 -16.95 -42.76 7.90
CA ARG A 156 -17.30 -41.34 8.08
C ARG A 156 -16.98 -40.50 6.86
N PRO A 157 -17.97 -39.74 6.33
CA PRO A 157 -17.68 -38.78 5.29
C PRO A 157 -16.82 -37.62 5.83
N ILE A 158 -15.83 -37.21 5.06
CA ILE A 158 -14.89 -36.12 5.36
C ILE A 158 -15.66 -34.80 5.22
N LYS A 159 -16.11 -34.25 6.34
CA LYS A 159 -16.93 -33.02 6.38
C LYS A 159 -16.31 -31.87 7.16
N THR A 160 -15.18 -32.08 7.83
CA THR A 160 -14.60 -31.08 8.74
C THR A 160 -13.32 -30.43 8.20
N ARG A 161 -12.97 -29.27 8.77
CA ARG A 161 -11.67 -28.58 8.60
C ARG A 161 -10.51 -29.55 8.68
N GLU A 162 -10.52 -30.31 9.75
CA GLU A 162 -9.44 -31.17 10.16
C GLU A 162 -9.27 -32.33 9.19
N ASP A 163 -10.31 -32.69 8.42
CA ASP A 163 -10.26 -33.73 7.39
C ASP A 163 -9.69 -33.17 6.06
N TYR A 164 -9.98 -31.92 5.71
CA TYR A 164 -9.39 -31.29 4.52
C TYR A 164 -7.93 -30.86 4.73
N ILE A 165 -7.63 -30.20 5.85
CA ILE A 165 -6.25 -29.94 6.30
C ILE A 165 -5.47 -31.25 6.33
N PHE A 166 -6.14 -32.34 6.68
CA PHE A 166 -5.53 -33.66 6.71
C PHE A 166 -5.06 -34.15 5.35
N ILE A 167 -5.85 -34.00 4.30
CA ILE A 167 -5.46 -34.43 2.95
C ILE A 167 -4.35 -33.52 2.38
N HIS A 168 -4.38 -32.21 2.68
CA HIS A 168 -3.63 -31.22 1.90
C HIS A 168 -2.40 -30.62 2.60
N ASN A 169 -2.22 -30.80 3.91
CA ASN A 169 -1.00 -30.38 4.58
C ASN A 169 0.09 -31.45 4.50
N LYS A 170 1.33 -30.99 4.29
CA LYS A 170 2.53 -31.80 4.46
C LYS A 170 2.56 -32.35 5.89
N ARG A 171 2.65 -33.67 6.00
CA ARG A 171 2.73 -34.40 7.26
C ARG A 171 4.13 -34.95 7.43
N LEU A 172 4.59 -34.94 8.66
CA LEU A 172 5.88 -35.48 9.05
C LEU A 172 5.63 -36.64 10.00
N SER A 173 6.24 -37.78 9.71
CA SER A 173 6.31 -38.91 10.64
C SER A 173 7.76 -39.30 10.80
N SER A 174 8.23 -39.35 12.04
CA SER A 174 9.64 -39.58 12.35
C SER A 174 9.85 -41.01 12.85
N PHE A 175 10.86 -41.69 12.32
CA PHE A 175 11.21 -43.07 12.67
C PHE A 175 12.70 -43.32 12.43
N THR A 176 13.26 -44.35 13.06
CA THR A 176 14.65 -44.78 12.83
C THR A 176 14.69 -45.87 11.77
N LEU A 177 15.65 -45.78 10.85
CA LEU A 177 15.93 -46.87 9.91
C LEU A 177 16.75 -47.94 10.64
N ASN A 178 16.28 -49.18 10.59
CA ASN A 178 17.04 -50.34 11.02
C ASN A 178 18.01 -50.76 9.91
N GLU A 179 19.13 -51.39 10.27
CA GLU A 179 20.00 -52.01 9.28
C GLU A 179 19.25 -53.12 8.53
N GLY A 180 19.35 -53.13 7.19
CA GLY A 180 18.64 -54.09 6.35
C GLY A 180 17.27 -53.58 5.89
N VAL A 181 16.21 -54.38 6.09
CA VAL A 181 14.88 -54.11 5.54
C VAL A 181 14.04 -53.28 6.52
N ASN A 182 13.59 -52.12 6.06
CA ASN A 182 12.58 -51.29 6.71
C ASN A 182 11.28 -51.35 5.92
N GLU A 183 10.14 -51.31 6.60
CA GLU A 183 8.84 -51.47 5.96
C GLU A 183 7.94 -50.26 6.19
N ILE A 184 7.39 -49.75 5.09
CA ILE A 184 6.30 -48.79 5.09
C ILE A 184 5.06 -49.53 4.62
N ILE A 185 4.02 -49.55 5.45
CA ILE A 185 2.71 -50.08 5.09
C ILE A 185 1.71 -48.96 5.22
N LEU A 186 0.92 -48.75 4.18
CA LEU A 186 -0.11 -47.72 4.14
C LEU A 186 -1.43 -48.34 3.69
N HIS A 187 -2.45 -48.25 4.54
CA HIS A 187 -3.83 -48.54 4.14
C HIS A 187 -4.43 -47.25 3.63
N VAL A 188 -5.03 -47.30 2.44
CA VAL A 188 -5.72 -46.16 1.85
C VAL A 188 -7.15 -46.57 1.55
N PHE A 189 -8.09 -45.75 2.03
CA PHE A 189 -9.51 -45.93 1.83
C PHE A 189 -10.05 -44.71 1.09
N ASN A 190 -10.78 -44.95 0.01
CA ASN A 190 -11.48 -43.89 -0.69
C ASN A 190 -12.90 -44.32 -1.04
N ASN A 191 -13.89 -43.65 -0.46
CA ASN A 191 -15.30 -43.83 -0.82
C ASN A 191 -15.94 -42.57 -1.45
N GLU A 192 -15.18 -41.47 -1.48
CA GLU A 192 -15.71 -40.14 -1.72
C GLU A 192 -15.14 -39.50 -2.99
N TYR A 193 -13.83 -39.61 -3.20
CA TYR A 193 -13.15 -39.02 -4.34
C TYR A 193 -13.34 -39.87 -5.59
N GLU A 194 -13.18 -39.23 -6.74
CA GLU A 194 -13.24 -39.89 -8.04
C GLU A 194 -12.20 -41.01 -8.15
N SER A 195 -11.05 -40.87 -7.48
CA SER A 195 -10.05 -41.92 -7.31
C SER A 195 -9.39 -41.78 -5.94
N GLY A 196 -8.97 -42.90 -5.36
CA GLY A 196 -8.03 -42.91 -4.23
C GLY A 196 -6.61 -43.12 -4.72
N GLY A 197 -5.69 -43.15 -3.75
CA GLY A 197 -4.28 -43.44 -3.96
C GLY A 197 -3.37 -42.31 -3.50
N ILE A 198 -2.14 -42.35 -3.99
CA ILE A 198 -1.05 -41.47 -3.60
C ILE A 198 -0.68 -40.67 -4.84
N ASP A 199 -1.27 -39.49 -5.03
CA ASP A 199 -1.03 -38.68 -6.23
C ASP A 199 0.21 -37.78 -6.14
N TRP A 200 0.88 -37.77 -4.99
CA TRP A 200 2.04 -36.95 -4.73
C TRP A 200 3.22 -37.76 -4.17
N PRO A 201 4.47 -37.45 -4.57
CA PRO A 201 5.65 -38.13 -4.05
C PRO A 201 5.74 -38.11 -2.52
N LEU A 202 6.17 -39.24 -1.95
CA LEU A 202 6.63 -39.30 -0.57
C LEU A 202 8.13 -39.03 -0.55
N TYR A 203 8.57 -38.28 0.46
CA TYR A 203 9.98 -37.96 0.66
C TYR A 203 10.45 -38.55 1.97
N LEU A 204 11.60 -39.20 1.95
CA LEU A 204 12.32 -39.57 3.15
C LEU A 204 13.50 -38.62 3.30
N ASP A 205 13.58 -37.98 4.46
CA ASP A 205 14.57 -36.96 4.76
C ASP A 205 15.28 -37.25 6.08
N ASP A 206 16.43 -36.61 6.28
CA ASP A 206 17.02 -36.54 7.61
C ASP A 206 16.11 -35.71 8.55
N GLY A 207 15.79 -36.28 9.71
CA GLY A 207 14.79 -35.72 10.59
C GLY A 207 15.21 -34.40 11.23
N GLU A 208 16.50 -34.27 11.55
CA GLU A 208 17.04 -33.06 12.18
C GLU A 208 17.10 -31.90 11.17
N ILE A 209 17.61 -32.16 9.96
CA ILE A 209 17.67 -31.17 8.88
C ILE A 209 16.26 -30.68 8.51
N THR A 210 15.28 -31.59 8.45
CA THR A 210 13.89 -31.23 8.16
C THR A 210 13.29 -30.36 9.25
N ALA A 211 13.47 -30.73 10.52
CA ALA A 211 12.98 -29.95 11.65
C ALA A 211 13.58 -28.54 11.67
N GLN A 212 14.89 -28.41 11.44
CA GLN A 212 15.57 -27.11 11.34
C GLN A 212 15.03 -26.26 10.18
N ARG A 213 14.80 -26.86 8.99
CA ARG A 213 14.27 -26.15 7.83
C ARG A 213 12.83 -25.66 8.06
N GLU A 214 11.96 -26.49 8.63
CA GLU A 214 10.58 -26.09 8.95
C GLU A 214 10.55 -25.04 10.06
N PHE A 215 11.41 -25.16 11.09
CA PHE A 215 11.57 -24.15 12.12
C PHE A 215 12.02 -22.80 11.55
N LEU A 216 13.02 -22.81 10.65
CA LEU A 216 13.51 -21.60 9.98
C LEU A 216 12.41 -20.97 9.12
N LYS A 217 11.69 -21.77 8.34
CA LYS A 217 10.56 -21.31 7.51
C LYS A 217 9.47 -20.67 8.37
N HIS A 218 9.06 -21.32 9.46
CA HIS A 218 8.07 -20.79 10.38
C HIS A 218 8.54 -19.48 11.04
N THR A 219 9.81 -19.43 11.46
CA THR A 219 10.43 -18.23 12.02
C THR A 219 10.42 -17.07 11.03
N ILE A 220 10.81 -17.31 9.77
CA ILE A 220 10.76 -16.30 8.71
C ILE A 220 9.33 -15.81 8.49
N ASN A 221 8.35 -16.70 8.47
CA ASN A 221 6.95 -16.32 8.27
C ASN A 221 6.41 -15.48 9.44
N MET A 222 6.81 -15.78 10.68
CA MET A 222 6.46 -14.96 11.85
C MET A 222 7.14 -13.58 11.83
N ILE A 223 8.38 -13.48 11.34
CA ILE A 223 9.05 -12.19 11.11
C ILE A 223 8.27 -11.38 10.07
N VAL A 224 7.84 -12.00 8.97
CA VAL A 224 7.03 -11.34 7.93
C VAL A 224 5.70 -10.84 8.48
N VAL A 225 5.01 -11.63 9.31
CA VAL A 225 3.81 -11.19 10.02
C VAL A 225 4.10 -9.95 10.86
N GLY A 226 5.19 -9.95 11.63
CA GLY A 226 5.63 -8.79 12.43
C GLY A 226 5.89 -7.55 11.58
N LEU A 227 6.58 -7.69 10.44
CA LEU A 227 6.85 -6.59 9.51
C LEU A 227 5.57 -6.03 8.87
N LEU A 228 4.63 -6.90 8.50
CA LEU A 228 3.35 -6.49 7.94
C LEU A 228 2.47 -5.78 8.99
N LEU A 229 2.45 -6.25 10.24
CA LEU A 229 1.75 -5.58 11.34
C LEU A 229 2.35 -4.21 11.65
N PHE A 230 3.68 -4.10 11.70
CA PHE A 230 4.36 -2.82 11.85
C PHE A 230 4.01 -1.88 10.69
N GLY A 231 4.09 -2.37 9.46
CA GLY A 231 3.70 -1.63 8.26
C GLY A 231 2.24 -1.19 8.30
N ALA A 232 1.34 -2.02 8.81
CA ALA A 232 -0.08 -1.69 8.99
C ALA A 232 -0.26 -0.52 9.97
N ILE A 233 0.31 -0.64 11.17
CA ILE A 233 0.22 0.39 12.22
C ILE A 233 0.84 1.70 11.74
N TYR A 234 2.04 1.65 11.16
CA TYR A 234 2.75 2.82 10.64
C TYR A 234 1.91 3.58 9.61
N ASN A 235 1.34 2.86 8.63
CA ASN A 235 0.57 3.49 7.56
C ASN A 235 -0.79 4.03 8.04
N VAL A 236 -1.44 3.35 9.00
CA VAL A 236 -2.67 3.87 9.63
C VAL A 236 -2.37 5.12 10.47
N LEU A 237 -1.30 5.13 11.26
CA LEU A 237 -0.87 6.33 12.00
C LEU A 237 -0.50 7.46 11.04
N SER A 238 0.20 7.16 9.95
CA SER A 238 0.54 8.13 8.90
C SER A 238 -0.71 8.80 8.32
N TYR A 239 -1.80 8.06 8.14
CA TYR A 239 -3.09 8.64 7.73
C TYR A 239 -3.65 9.63 8.76
N PHE A 240 -3.59 9.32 10.06
CA PHE A 240 -4.07 10.24 11.10
C PHE A 240 -3.27 11.55 11.15
N TYR A 241 -1.96 11.50 10.89
CA TYR A 241 -1.13 12.69 10.72
C TYR A 241 -1.39 13.43 9.39
N ARG A 242 -1.92 12.75 8.38
CA ARG A 242 -2.13 13.27 7.03
C ARG A 242 -3.52 12.92 6.48
N LYS A 243 -4.57 13.50 7.09
CA LYS A 243 -5.99 13.21 6.77
C LYS A 243 -6.43 13.50 5.32
N GLY A 244 -5.58 14.13 4.50
CA GLY A 244 -5.88 14.45 3.09
C GLY A 244 -5.60 13.35 2.08
N ASP A 245 -4.88 12.27 2.44
CA ASP A 245 -4.49 11.20 1.51
C ASP A 245 -4.96 9.85 2.06
N LEU A 246 -5.88 9.18 1.38
CA LEU A 246 -6.42 7.87 1.79
C LEU A 246 -5.46 6.71 1.49
N SER A 247 -4.38 6.94 0.73
CA SER A 247 -3.48 5.87 0.29
C SER A 247 -2.80 5.12 1.44
N PRO A 248 -2.24 5.79 2.47
CA PRO A 248 -1.67 5.10 3.63
C PRO A 248 -2.71 4.25 4.37
N LEU A 249 -3.97 4.68 4.43
CA LEU A 249 -5.02 3.91 5.09
C LEU A 249 -5.27 2.57 4.39
N TYR A 250 -5.42 2.58 3.06
CA TYR A 250 -5.65 1.34 2.30
C TYR A 250 -4.43 0.41 2.31
N ILE A 251 -3.21 0.97 2.24
CA ILE A 251 -1.97 0.19 2.38
C ILE A 251 -1.92 -0.45 3.78
N GLY A 252 -2.24 0.31 4.82
CA GLY A 252 -2.25 -0.16 6.20
C GLY A 252 -3.22 -1.32 6.41
N PHE A 253 -4.47 -1.18 5.94
CA PHE A 253 -5.45 -2.27 5.99
C PHE A 253 -5.03 -3.48 5.14
N SER A 254 -4.42 -3.25 3.97
CA SER A 254 -3.90 -4.35 3.15
C SER A 254 -2.82 -5.12 3.90
N SER A 255 -1.85 -4.42 4.51
CA SER A 255 -0.80 -5.06 5.30
C SER A 255 -1.37 -5.84 6.48
N LEU A 256 -2.42 -5.33 7.14
CA LEU A 256 -3.11 -6.06 8.20
C LEU A 256 -3.80 -7.34 7.69
N VAL A 257 -4.52 -7.26 6.56
CA VAL A 257 -5.19 -8.41 5.95
C VAL A 257 -4.18 -9.49 5.55
N PHE A 258 -3.05 -9.10 4.96
CA PHE A 258 -1.97 -10.03 4.61
C PHE A 258 -1.28 -10.62 5.87
N ALA A 259 -1.10 -9.85 6.93
CA ALA A 259 -0.57 -10.35 8.20
C ALA A 259 -1.49 -11.41 8.82
N ILE A 260 -2.79 -11.14 8.88
CA ILE A 260 -3.81 -12.08 9.36
C ILE A 260 -3.81 -13.35 8.51
N ASN A 261 -3.78 -13.23 7.18
CA ASN A 261 -3.74 -14.38 6.28
C ASN A 261 -2.48 -15.23 6.50
N THR A 262 -1.30 -14.60 6.52
CA THR A 262 -0.01 -15.30 6.72
C THR A 262 0.00 -16.03 8.06
N TYR A 263 -0.40 -15.35 9.14
CA TYR A 263 -0.46 -15.93 10.47
C TYR A 263 -1.45 -17.10 10.50
N ASN A 264 -2.65 -16.95 9.93
CA ASN A 264 -3.68 -17.99 9.96
C ASN A 264 -3.32 -19.24 9.12
N ILE A 265 -2.45 -19.10 8.12
CA ILE A 265 -1.89 -20.23 7.36
C ILE A 265 -0.90 -21.03 8.24
N GLU A 266 -0.06 -20.35 9.00
CA GLU A 266 0.97 -20.95 9.85
C GLU A 266 0.42 -21.48 11.19
N SER A 267 -0.42 -20.67 11.84
CA SER A 267 -1.04 -20.93 13.13
C SER A 267 -2.50 -20.48 13.05
N PRO A 268 -3.45 -21.40 12.83
CA PRO A 268 -4.86 -21.05 12.70
C PRO A 268 -5.39 -20.27 13.91
N ILE A 269 -5.83 -19.02 13.67
CA ILE A 269 -6.36 -18.08 14.66
C ILE A 269 -7.64 -18.64 15.29
N ILE A 270 -8.49 -19.25 14.45
CA ILE A 270 -9.66 -19.99 14.91
C ILE A 270 -9.27 -21.47 14.98
N SER A 271 -8.78 -21.88 16.14
CA SER A 271 -8.69 -23.28 16.53
C SER A 271 -9.46 -23.49 17.84
N GLY A 272 -10.37 -24.47 17.87
CA GLY A 272 -11.24 -24.74 19.02
C GLY A 272 -12.68 -24.20 18.90
N SER A 273 -13.28 -23.85 20.05
CA SER A 273 -14.72 -23.70 20.35
C SER A 273 -15.58 -22.72 19.52
N PHE A 274 -15.01 -22.08 18.49
CA PHE A 274 -15.73 -21.27 17.48
C PHE A 274 -15.99 -22.04 16.17
N SER A 275 -15.95 -23.38 16.21
CA SER A 275 -16.17 -24.30 15.08
C SER A 275 -17.61 -24.34 14.54
N PHE A 276 -18.44 -23.34 14.83
CA PHE A 276 -19.81 -23.22 14.30
C PHE A 276 -19.86 -22.90 12.79
N ILE A 277 -18.71 -22.54 12.20
CA ILE A 277 -18.62 -22.15 10.79
C ILE A 277 -18.37 -23.40 9.95
N GLU A 278 -19.33 -23.72 9.07
CA GLU A 278 -19.26 -24.84 8.12
C GLU A 278 -18.04 -24.77 7.18
N ASN A 279 -17.50 -23.56 6.97
CA ASN A 279 -16.30 -23.33 6.18
C ASN A 279 -15.04 -23.06 7.04
N PRO A 280 -14.12 -24.01 7.09
CA PRO A 280 -12.92 -23.93 7.90
C PRO A 280 -11.79 -23.03 7.39
N PHE A 281 -11.87 -22.62 6.13
CA PHE A 281 -10.92 -21.72 5.48
C PHE A 281 -11.51 -20.32 5.27
N LEU A 282 -12.64 -20.02 5.92
CA LEU A 282 -13.36 -18.76 5.73
C LEU A 282 -12.46 -17.53 5.92
N ILE A 283 -11.63 -17.49 6.96
CA ILE A 283 -10.67 -16.38 7.15
C ILE A 283 -9.69 -16.30 5.98
N ASN A 284 -9.12 -17.42 5.53
CA ASN A 284 -8.15 -17.43 4.43
C ASN A 284 -8.79 -16.94 3.13
N TYR A 285 -9.99 -17.40 2.80
CA TYR A 285 -10.70 -16.94 1.61
C TYR A 285 -11.15 -15.49 1.72
N THR A 286 -11.69 -15.07 2.87
CA THR A 286 -12.13 -13.69 3.10
C THR A 286 -10.96 -12.72 2.98
N THR A 287 -9.80 -13.05 3.55
CA THR A 287 -8.60 -12.20 3.46
C THR A 287 -8.04 -12.13 2.04
N VAL A 288 -8.10 -13.21 1.25
CA VAL A 288 -7.76 -13.17 -0.18
C VAL A 288 -8.74 -12.28 -0.97
N VAL A 289 -10.05 -12.38 -0.68
CA VAL A 289 -11.08 -11.56 -1.33
C VAL A 289 -10.91 -10.08 -0.99
N LEU A 290 -10.67 -9.76 0.28
CA LEU A 290 -10.38 -8.39 0.74
C LEU A 290 -9.08 -7.85 0.13
N GLY A 291 -8.01 -8.65 0.07
CA GLY A 291 -6.69 -8.23 -0.40
C GLY A 291 -6.72 -7.65 -1.82
N MET A 292 -7.44 -8.29 -2.73
CA MET A 292 -7.60 -7.78 -4.10
C MET A 292 -8.37 -6.45 -4.14
N THR A 293 -9.43 -6.31 -3.34
CA THR A 293 -10.24 -5.07 -3.33
C THR A 293 -9.45 -3.92 -2.72
N LEU A 294 -8.69 -4.18 -1.66
CA LEU A 294 -7.75 -3.20 -1.09
C LEU A 294 -6.66 -2.83 -2.10
N GLY A 295 -6.13 -3.79 -2.85
CA GLY A 295 -5.20 -3.52 -3.97
C GLY A 295 -5.79 -2.54 -4.99
N VAL A 296 -7.02 -2.76 -5.43
CA VAL A 296 -7.74 -1.83 -6.32
C VAL A 296 -7.89 -0.44 -5.71
N MET A 297 -8.23 -0.36 -4.42
CA MET A 297 -8.40 0.92 -3.72
C MET A 297 -7.08 1.67 -3.54
N ILE A 298 -5.95 0.96 -3.34
CA ILE A 298 -4.61 1.55 -3.30
C ILE A 298 -4.28 2.19 -4.65
N ILE A 299 -4.50 1.50 -5.77
CA ILE A 299 -4.20 2.07 -7.09
C ILE A 299 -5.11 3.27 -7.39
N LYS A 300 -6.41 3.18 -7.05
CA LYS A 300 -7.33 4.32 -7.17
C LYS A 300 -6.87 5.53 -6.36
N SER A 301 -6.42 5.34 -5.12
CA SER A 301 -5.99 6.45 -4.27
C SER A 301 -4.67 7.06 -4.72
N LEU A 302 -3.78 6.24 -5.31
CA LEU A 302 -2.51 6.70 -5.88
C LEU A 302 -2.68 7.47 -7.19
N PHE A 303 -3.62 7.04 -8.04
CA PHE A 303 -3.86 7.63 -9.37
C PHE A 303 -5.35 7.97 -9.60
N PRO A 304 -5.92 8.92 -8.83
CA PRO A 304 -7.36 9.20 -8.85
C PRO A 304 -7.87 9.68 -10.22
N ASP A 305 -7.06 10.41 -10.99
CA ASP A 305 -7.46 10.94 -12.31
C ASP A 305 -7.41 9.89 -13.42
N ASP A 306 -6.55 8.87 -13.27
CA ASP A 306 -6.35 7.84 -14.29
C ASP A 306 -7.26 6.62 -14.06
N PHE A 307 -7.65 6.37 -12.80
CA PHE A 307 -8.38 5.18 -12.39
C PHE A 307 -9.90 5.38 -12.37
N SER A 308 -10.63 4.52 -13.08
CA SER A 308 -12.10 4.58 -13.11
C SER A 308 -12.75 4.34 -11.74
N ALA A 309 -13.57 5.28 -11.29
CA ALA A 309 -14.36 5.14 -10.07
C ALA A 309 -15.39 3.99 -10.16
N TYR A 310 -15.88 3.68 -11.37
CA TYR A 310 -16.83 2.58 -11.60
C TYR A 310 -16.18 1.22 -11.33
N ILE A 311 -14.94 1.02 -11.78
CA ILE A 311 -14.21 -0.24 -11.59
C ILE A 311 -13.92 -0.48 -10.10
N ALA A 312 -13.61 0.57 -9.34
CA ALA A 312 -13.44 0.46 -7.90
C ALA A 312 -14.75 0.14 -7.14
N ARG A 313 -15.89 0.72 -7.56
CA ARG A 313 -17.19 0.36 -6.98
C ARG A 313 -17.57 -1.08 -7.33
N PHE A 314 -17.27 -1.50 -8.57
CA PHE A 314 -17.49 -2.88 -9.01
C PHE A 314 -16.65 -3.87 -8.19
N SER A 315 -15.38 -3.59 -7.93
CA SER A 315 -14.56 -4.47 -7.07
C SER A 315 -15.12 -4.58 -5.65
N GLN A 316 -15.63 -3.49 -5.07
CA GLN A 316 -16.25 -3.49 -3.75
C GLN A 316 -17.54 -4.31 -3.72
N PHE A 317 -18.41 -4.16 -4.73
CA PHE A 317 -19.64 -4.95 -4.84
C PHE A 317 -19.33 -6.44 -4.98
N LEU A 318 -18.36 -6.76 -5.85
CA LEU A 318 -17.91 -8.13 -6.06
C LEU A 318 -17.33 -8.71 -4.76
N CYS A 319 -16.48 -7.97 -4.05
CA CYS A 319 -15.96 -8.34 -2.74
C CYS A 319 -17.06 -8.71 -1.74
N ALA A 320 -18.06 -7.84 -1.60
CA ALA A 320 -19.18 -8.07 -0.70
C ALA A 320 -19.97 -9.33 -1.10
N GLY A 321 -20.28 -9.50 -2.38
CA GLY A 321 -20.98 -10.68 -2.88
C GLY A 321 -20.22 -12.00 -2.62
N PHE A 322 -18.91 -12.02 -2.86
CA PHE A 322 -18.08 -13.20 -2.60
C PHE A 322 -17.95 -13.49 -1.11
N ILE A 323 -17.71 -12.49 -0.26
CA ILE A 323 -17.62 -12.69 1.20
C ILE A 323 -18.94 -13.23 1.73
N ILE A 324 -20.08 -12.61 1.39
CA ILE A 324 -21.40 -13.08 1.82
C ILE A 324 -21.62 -14.52 1.38
N SER A 325 -21.30 -14.85 0.12
CA SER A 325 -21.46 -16.22 -0.39
C SER A 325 -20.60 -17.22 0.40
N LEU A 326 -19.37 -16.87 0.77
CA LEU A 326 -18.45 -17.75 1.50
C LEU A 326 -18.90 -18.08 2.92
N PHE A 327 -19.71 -17.22 3.56
CA PHE A 327 -20.21 -17.43 4.93
C PHE A 327 -21.29 -18.53 5.02
N PHE A 328 -22.05 -18.76 3.96
CA PHE A 328 -23.22 -19.65 3.96
C PHE A 328 -23.02 -20.96 3.20
N VAL A 329 -21.80 -21.24 2.74
CA VAL A 329 -21.51 -22.42 1.91
C VAL A 329 -20.51 -23.34 2.58
N GLU A 330 -20.73 -24.64 2.38
CA GLU A 330 -19.76 -25.66 2.72
C GLU A 330 -18.45 -25.49 1.95
N PHE A 331 -17.37 -26.04 2.50
CA PHE A 331 -16.02 -25.94 1.97
C PHE A 331 -15.89 -26.25 0.46
N ARG A 332 -16.52 -27.33 -0.03
CA ARG A 332 -16.38 -27.75 -1.44
C ARG A 332 -16.96 -26.72 -2.40
N THR A 333 -18.10 -26.14 -2.04
CA THR A 333 -18.74 -25.08 -2.81
C THR A 333 -17.93 -23.79 -2.70
N ALA A 334 -17.36 -23.48 -1.53
CA ALA A 334 -16.45 -22.36 -1.35
C ALA A 334 -15.22 -22.46 -2.27
N GLU A 335 -14.62 -23.64 -2.42
CA GLU A 335 -13.48 -23.85 -3.31
C GLU A 335 -13.82 -23.55 -4.78
N GLN A 336 -15.01 -23.96 -5.24
CA GLN A 336 -15.49 -23.66 -6.59
C GLN A 336 -15.72 -22.16 -6.79
N ILE A 337 -16.33 -21.49 -5.81
CA ILE A 337 -16.51 -20.03 -5.79
C ILE A 337 -15.14 -19.34 -5.88
N MET A 338 -14.13 -19.80 -5.15
CA MET A 338 -12.78 -19.22 -5.20
C MET A 338 -12.10 -19.41 -6.55
N LYS A 339 -12.33 -20.51 -7.27
CA LYS A 339 -11.82 -20.69 -8.66
C LYS A 339 -12.43 -19.65 -9.61
N ILE A 340 -13.71 -19.34 -9.47
CA ILE A 340 -14.35 -18.25 -10.21
C ILE A 340 -13.74 -16.90 -9.80
N TYR A 341 -13.50 -16.70 -8.51
CA TYR A 341 -12.86 -15.48 -8.00
C TYR A 341 -11.47 -15.23 -8.59
N PHE A 342 -10.66 -16.28 -8.81
CA PHE A 342 -9.33 -16.15 -9.43
C PHE A 342 -9.37 -15.56 -10.84
N ILE A 343 -10.45 -15.80 -11.61
CA ILE A 343 -10.64 -15.16 -12.93
C ILE A 343 -10.74 -13.64 -12.77
N PHE A 344 -11.49 -13.19 -11.75
CA PHE A 344 -11.58 -11.76 -11.44
C PHE A 344 -10.23 -11.20 -10.97
N ILE A 345 -9.47 -11.91 -10.13
CA ILE A 345 -8.13 -11.46 -9.73
C ILE A 345 -7.27 -11.20 -10.97
N VAL A 346 -7.23 -12.12 -11.93
CA VAL A 346 -6.46 -11.95 -13.17
C VAL A 346 -6.95 -10.73 -13.97
N PHE A 347 -8.27 -10.55 -14.12
CA PHE A 347 -8.85 -9.38 -14.78
C PHE A 347 -8.37 -8.06 -14.14
N PHE A 348 -8.41 -7.96 -12.81
CA PHE A 348 -8.00 -6.75 -12.11
C PHE A 348 -6.48 -6.53 -12.14
N ILE A 349 -5.66 -7.58 -12.13
CA ILE A 349 -4.22 -7.47 -12.36
C ILE A 349 -3.96 -6.84 -13.72
N LEU A 350 -4.56 -7.38 -14.80
CA LEU A 350 -4.39 -6.85 -16.15
C LEU A 350 -4.85 -5.39 -16.28
N TYR A 351 -5.95 -5.02 -15.61
CA TYR A 351 -6.42 -3.65 -15.58
C TYR A 351 -5.46 -2.71 -14.83
N ILE A 352 -4.91 -3.14 -13.69
CA ILE A 352 -3.92 -2.36 -12.93
C ILE A 352 -2.64 -2.16 -13.75
N GLU A 353 -2.16 -3.20 -14.42
CA GLU A 353 -1.02 -3.14 -15.36
C GLU A 353 -1.26 -2.11 -16.48
N TYR A 354 -2.45 -2.11 -17.08
CA TYR A 354 -2.84 -1.09 -18.06
C TYR A 354 -2.78 0.34 -17.49
N ILE A 355 -3.24 0.55 -16.25
CA ILE A 355 -3.17 1.87 -15.58
C ILE A 355 -1.72 2.28 -15.33
N PHE A 356 -0.84 1.36 -14.96
CA PHE A 356 0.60 1.66 -14.83
C PHE A 356 1.21 2.10 -16.16
N ILE A 357 0.93 1.38 -17.26
CA ILE A 357 1.42 1.75 -18.59
C ILE A 357 0.89 3.13 -19.00
N LYS A 358 -0.39 3.41 -18.77
CA LYS A 358 -1.01 4.72 -19.05
C LYS A 358 -0.38 5.85 -18.23
N THR A 359 -0.18 5.65 -16.92
CA THR A 359 0.37 6.67 -16.01
C THR A 359 1.84 6.97 -16.31
N ILE A 360 2.64 5.96 -16.67
CA ILE A 360 4.03 6.13 -17.11
C ILE A 360 4.09 6.93 -18.41
N LYS A 361 3.23 6.62 -19.40
CA LYS A 361 3.14 7.39 -20.66
C LYS A 361 2.72 8.85 -20.43
N ASN A 362 1.93 9.11 -19.40
CA ASN A 362 1.52 10.47 -19.01
C ASN A 362 2.62 11.26 -18.27
N GLY A 363 3.84 10.72 -18.14
CA GLY A 363 4.99 11.43 -17.57
C GLY A 363 4.96 11.57 -16.04
N ARG A 364 4.25 10.70 -15.33
CA ARG A 364 4.22 10.72 -13.86
C ARG A 364 5.47 10.02 -13.31
N ASP A 365 6.49 10.79 -12.91
CA ASP A 365 7.77 10.29 -12.39
C ASP A 365 7.64 9.25 -11.25
N ASP A 366 6.64 9.42 -10.38
CA ASP A 366 6.42 8.53 -9.23
C ASP A 366 5.82 7.16 -9.65
N ALA A 367 5.19 7.07 -10.84
CA ALA A 367 4.53 5.86 -11.32
C ALA A 367 5.51 4.69 -11.55
N VAL A 368 6.74 5.00 -12.00
CA VAL A 368 7.78 3.99 -12.22
C VAL A 368 8.18 3.30 -10.92
N LEU A 369 8.34 4.05 -9.82
CA LEU A 369 8.67 3.46 -8.52
C LEU A 369 7.52 2.61 -7.98
N PHE A 370 6.26 3.02 -8.16
CA PHE A 370 5.10 2.21 -7.77
C PHE A 370 5.03 0.91 -8.58
N PHE A 371 5.29 0.97 -9.88
CA PHE A 371 5.31 -0.20 -10.76
C PHE A 371 6.37 -1.21 -10.33
N ILE A 372 7.58 -0.72 -10.03
CA ILE A 372 8.70 -1.53 -9.53
C ILE A 372 8.31 -2.27 -8.24
N GLY A 373 7.61 -1.61 -7.32
CA GLY A 373 7.12 -2.22 -6.08
C GLY A 373 5.97 -3.20 -6.29
N PHE A 374 5.13 -2.98 -7.31
CA PHE A 374 3.95 -3.79 -7.61
C PHE A 374 4.30 -5.08 -8.37
N LEU A 375 5.34 -5.07 -9.20
CA LEU A 375 5.73 -6.24 -10.01
C LEU A 375 5.98 -7.52 -9.16
N PRO A 376 6.72 -7.49 -8.04
CA PRO A 376 6.83 -8.64 -7.15
C PRO A 376 5.48 -9.13 -6.61
N LEU A 377 4.52 -8.22 -6.36
CA LEU A 377 3.19 -8.55 -5.88
C LEU A 377 2.40 -9.35 -6.93
N VAL A 378 2.53 -8.96 -8.20
CA VAL A 378 1.92 -9.69 -9.33
C VAL A 378 2.53 -11.08 -9.47
N ILE A 379 3.87 -11.18 -9.45
CA ILE A 379 4.58 -12.47 -9.52
C ILE A 379 4.17 -13.37 -8.35
N GLY A 380 4.16 -12.82 -7.13
CA GLY A 380 3.72 -13.52 -5.93
C GLY A 380 2.26 -13.96 -6.00
N CYS A 381 1.38 -13.14 -6.59
CA CYS A 381 -0.03 -13.48 -6.80
C CYS A 381 -0.20 -14.63 -7.80
N ILE A 382 0.49 -14.58 -8.94
CA ILE A 382 0.49 -15.68 -9.92
C ILE A 382 1.03 -16.97 -9.27
N ASN A 383 2.12 -16.88 -8.52
CA ASN A 383 2.68 -18.02 -7.79
C ASN A 383 1.65 -18.60 -6.81
N ASN A 384 0.96 -17.76 -6.03
CA ASN A 384 -0.08 -18.19 -5.10
C ASN A 384 -1.31 -18.80 -5.80
N ILE A 385 -1.71 -18.28 -6.97
CA ILE A 385 -2.81 -18.86 -7.77
C ILE A 385 -2.40 -20.25 -8.26
N LEU A 386 -1.18 -20.40 -8.81
CA LEU A 386 -0.67 -21.69 -9.27
C LEU A 386 -0.50 -22.69 -8.12
N TYR A 387 -0.07 -22.23 -6.94
CA TYR A 387 0.00 -23.01 -5.71
C TYR A 387 -1.40 -23.45 -5.25
N ALA A 388 -2.38 -22.53 -5.24
CA ALA A 388 -3.77 -22.83 -4.89
C ALA A 388 -4.47 -23.75 -5.91
N MET A 389 -4.05 -23.72 -7.18
CA MET A 389 -4.46 -24.65 -8.23
C MET A 389 -3.66 -25.96 -8.22
N TRP A 390 -2.73 -26.13 -7.28
CA TRP A 390 -1.90 -27.31 -7.11
C TRP A 390 -0.97 -27.64 -8.28
N ILE A 391 -0.59 -26.65 -9.08
CA ILE A 391 0.31 -26.81 -10.23
C ILE A 391 1.78 -26.79 -9.76
N ILE A 392 2.09 -25.98 -8.74
CA ILE A 392 3.45 -25.80 -8.19
C ILE A 392 3.46 -25.96 -6.67
N ASN A 393 4.63 -26.28 -6.09
CA ASN A 393 4.83 -26.42 -4.64
C ASN A 393 5.89 -25.45 -4.10
N THR A 394 5.79 -24.18 -4.48
CA THR A 394 6.71 -23.10 -4.05
C THR A 394 6.32 -22.45 -2.72
N GLY A 395 5.14 -22.75 -2.16
CA GLY A 395 4.61 -22.11 -0.95
C GLY A 395 4.03 -20.72 -1.22
N ASN A 396 3.68 -19.99 -0.14
CA ASN A 396 3.01 -18.68 -0.26
C ASN A 396 3.99 -17.52 -0.49
N ALA A 397 4.30 -17.25 -1.75
CA ALA A 397 5.22 -16.19 -2.16
C ALA A 397 4.66 -14.77 -1.95
N ILE A 398 3.33 -14.62 -1.97
CA ILE A 398 2.67 -13.31 -2.04
C ILE A 398 2.92 -12.43 -0.79
N HIS A 399 3.12 -13.03 0.39
CA HIS A 399 3.32 -12.29 1.65
C HIS A 399 4.67 -11.57 1.67
N TYR A 400 5.73 -12.18 1.14
CA TYR A 400 7.03 -11.53 0.98
C TYR A 400 6.95 -10.34 0.02
N ALA A 401 6.23 -10.52 -1.08
CA ALA A 401 6.01 -9.46 -2.06
C ALA A 401 5.23 -8.27 -1.48
N MET A 402 4.25 -8.53 -0.59
CA MET A 402 3.51 -7.48 0.10
C MET A 402 4.41 -6.65 1.02
N VAL A 403 5.40 -7.25 1.69
CA VAL A 403 6.39 -6.50 2.48
C VAL A 403 7.17 -5.53 1.58
N ILE A 404 7.69 -6.01 0.44
CA ILE A 404 8.40 -5.18 -0.54
C ILE A 404 7.50 -4.05 -1.04
N PHE A 405 6.26 -4.38 -1.38
CA PHE A 405 5.27 -3.40 -1.82
C PHE A 405 5.03 -2.33 -0.76
N CYS A 406 4.82 -2.72 0.51
CA CYS A 406 4.62 -1.79 1.61
C CYS A 406 5.82 -0.84 1.82
N PHE A 407 7.06 -1.36 1.74
CA PHE A 407 8.26 -0.52 1.85
C PHE A 407 8.41 0.45 0.67
N THR A 408 8.19 -0.03 -0.55
CA THR A 408 8.30 0.80 -1.75
C THR A 408 7.23 1.90 -1.78
N THR A 409 5.96 1.58 -1.50
CA THR A 409 4.89 2.57 -1.44
C THR A 409 5.11 3.59 -0.33
N THR A 410 5.54 3.15 0.86
CA THR A 410 5.86 4.03 1.99
C THR A 410 6.95 5.02 1.59
N THR A 411 8.02 4.55 0.95
CA THR A 411 9.12 5.40 0.48
C THR A 411 8.65 6.43 -0.55
N VAL A 412 7.78 6.05 -1.49
CA VAL A 412 7.23 6.99 -2.48
C VAL A 412 6.35 8.05 -1.81
N ILE A 413 5.50 7.64 -0.85
CA ILE A 413 4.66 8.57 -0.09
C ILE A 413 5.53 9.55 0.70
N SER A 414 6.59 9.08 1.36
CA SER A 414 7.55 9.95 2.07
C SER A 414 8.24 10.94 1.11
N ARG A 415 8.59 10.52 -0.11
CA ARG A 415 9.15 11.41 -1.14
C ARG A 415 8.16 12.47 -1.59
N ARG A 416 6.91 12.09 -1.86
CA ARG A 416 5.83 13.04 -2.22
C ARG A 416 5.62 14.07 -1.12
N PHE A 417 5.63 13.62 0.14
CA PHE A 417 5.51 14.50 1.30
C PHE A 417 6.69 15.47 1.42
N ALA A 418 7.93 14.99 1.29
CA ALA A 418 9.11 15.84 1.33
C ALA A 418 9.11 16.90 0.20
N ARG A 419 8.65 16.55 -1.01
CA ARG A 419 8.48 17.51 -2.11
C ARG A 419 7.40 18.55 -1.80
N ALA A 420 6.27 18.13 -1.22
CA ALA A 420 5.21 19.02 -0.82
C ALA A 420 5.68 20.02 0.26
N LEU A 421 6.38 19.55 1.29
CA LEU A 421 6.95 20.42 2.33
C LEU A 421 7.92 21.45 1.75
N ARG A 422 8.84 21.04 0.88
CA ARG A 422 9.77 21.98 0.21
C ARG A 422 9.03 23.03 -0.63
N THR A 423 7.93 22.65 -1.25
CA THR A 423 7.11 23.58 -2.05
C THR A 423 6.40 24.59 -1.14
N VAL A 424 5.88 24.14 0.00
CA VAL A 424 5.27 25.03 1.01
C VAL A 424 6.31 25.97 1.59
N GLU A 425 7.50 25.49 1.97
CA GLU A 425 8.59 26.33 2.46
C GLU A 425 9.02 27.37 1.43
N LYS A 426 9.18 26.96 0.16
CA LYS A 426 9.52 27.88 -0.93
C LYS A 426 8.45 28.96 -1.09
N LEU A 427 7.18 28.56 -1.17
CA LEU A 427 6.07 29.50 -1.31
C LEU A 427 5.99 30.47 -0.12
N SER A 428 6.23 29.98 1.10
CA SER A 428 6.28 30.82 2.30
C SER A 428 7.38 31.86 2.21
N ARG A 429 8.59 31.49 1.78
CA ARG A 429 9.71 32.44 1.58
C ARG A 429 9.41 33.44 0.48
N ASP A 430 8.84 32.99 -0.65
CA ASP A 430 8.46 33.87 -1.74
C ASP A 430 7.38 34.88 -1.30
N LEU A 431 6.44 34.45 -0.45
CA LEU A 431 5.40 35.30 0.11
C LEU A 431 5.97 36.32 1.11
N GLU A 432 6.87 35.89 1.98
CA GLU A 432 7.57 36.77 2.92
C GLU A 432 8.40 37.83 2.19
N ALA A 433 9.17 37.43 1.17
CA ALA A 433 9.96 38.36 0.36
C ALA A 433 9.08 39.39 -0.37
N LYS A 434 7.93 38.95 -0.91
CA LYS A 434 6.94 39.86 -1.50
C LYS A 434 6.35 40.82 -0.47
N ASN A 435 6.04 40.34 0.73
CA ASN A 435 5.50 41.19 1.79
C ASN A 435 6.49 42.28 2.20
N ILE A 436 7.76 41.92 2.42
CA ILE A 436 8.84 42.88 2.71
C ILE A 436 8.98 43.92 1.58
N SER A 437 8.90 43.48 0.32
CA SER A 437 8.96 44.40 -0.83
C SER A 437 7.77 45.35 -0.87
N LEU A 438 6.57 44.87 -0.54
CA LEU A 438 5.36 45.69 -0.48
C LEU A 438 5.47 46.73 0.63
N GLU A 439 5.89 46.33 1.84
CA GLU A 439 6.11 47.26 2.96
C GLU A 439 7.14 48.33 2.63
N LYS A 440 8.24 47.96 1.93
CA LYS A 440 9.24 48.93 1.48
C LYS A 440 8.68 49.89 0.43
N LEU A 441 7.91 49.40 -0.52
CA LEU A 441 7.28 50.24 -1.55
C LEU A 441 6.30 51.22 -0.91
N ASP A 442 5.52 50.77 0.07
CA ASP A 442 4.56 51.62 0.78
C ASP A 442 5.26 52.74 1.55
N ARG A 443 6.31 52.42 2.30
CA ARG A 443 7.15 53.44 2.97
C ARG A 443 7.78 54.43 1.98
N LEU A 444 8.26 53.96 0.83
CA LEU A 444 8.83 54.84 -0.20
C LEU A 444 7.78 55.74 -0.82
N LYS A 445 6.56 55.23 -1.05
CA LYS A 445 5.41 56.01 -1.52
C LYS A 445 5.08 57.13 -0.53
N ASP A 446 5.01 56.82 0.76
CA ASP A 446 4.70 57.78 1.81
C ASP A 446 5.79 58.86 1.94
N GLN A 447 7.07 58.45 1.93
CA GLN A 447 8.19 59.39 1.95
C GLN A 447 8.23 60.28 0.70
N PHE A 448 7.94 59.72 -0.48
CA PHE A 448 7.89 60.48 -1.73
C PHE A 448 6.80 61.54 -1.68
N LEU A 449 5.60 61.19 -1.23
CA LEU A 449 4.47 62.13 -1.10
C LEU A 449 4.76 63.24 -0.08
N ALA A 450 5.31 62.90 1.08
CA ALA A 450 5.66 63.88 2.11
C ALA A 450 6.76 64.85 1.65
N ASN A 451 7.87 64.32 1.13
CA ASN A 451 9.02 65.13 0.74
C ASN A 451 8.72 66.01 -0.48
N THR A 452 8.14 65.45 -1.53
CA THR A 452 7.83 66.19 -2.76
C THR A 452 6.92 67.37 -2.47
N SER A 453 5.95 67.20 -1.56
CA SER A 453 5.03 68.28 -1.22
C SER A 453 5.69 69.41 -0.43
N HIS A 454 6.62 69.09 0.48
CA HIS A 454 7.39 70.10 1.20
C HIS A 454 8.31 70.89 0.25
N GLU A 455 9.00 70.18 -0.65
CA GLU A 455 9.87 70.76 -1.67
C GLU A 455 9.10 71.62 -2.69
N LEU A 456 7.83 71.32 -2.96
CA LEU A 456 6.98 72.16 -3.81
C LEU A 456 6.42 73.38 -3.07
N ARG A 457 6.13 73.26 -1.76
CA ARG A 457 5.52 74.34 -0.97
C ARG A 457 6.45 75.55 -0.83
N THR A 458 7.72 75.32 -0.52
CA THR A 458 8.71 76.38 -0.27
C THR A 458 8.94 77.33 -1.46
N PRO A 459 9.30 76.86 -2.67
CA PRO A 459 9.50 77.75 -3.82
C PRO A 459 8.19 78.42 -4.24
N LEU A 460 7.05 77.74 -4.07
CA LEU A 460 5.75 78.29 -4.42
C LEU A 460 5.35 79.46 -3.51
N HIS A 461 5.54 79.32 -2.19
CA HIS A 461 5.34 80.45 -1.26
C HIS A 461 6.34 81.57 -1.52
N GLY A 462 7.57 81.25 -1.93
CA GLY A 462 8.54 82.26 -2.37
C GLY A 462 8.06 83.05 -3.59
N MET A 463 7.53 82.37 -4.62
CA MET A 463 6.97 83.03 -5.81
C MET A 463 5.75 83.88 -5.47
N ILE A 464 4.82 83.37 -4.64
CA ILE A 464 3.66 84.11 -4.14
C ILE A 464 4.13 85.36 -3.39
N GLY A 465 4.98 85.21 -2.38
CA GLY A 465 5.44 86.32 -1.53
C GLY A 465 6.23 87.38 -2.30
N LEU A 466 7.07 86.98 -3.27
CA LEU A 466 7.76 87.92 -4.16
C LEU A 466 6.77 88.67 -5.05
N SER A 467 5.79 87.96 -5.62
CA SER A 467 4.77 88.59 -6.48
C SER A 467 3.88 89.56 -5.70
N GLU A 468 3.46 89.20 -4.49
CA GLU A 468 2.66 90.05 -3.59
C GLU A 468 3.47 91.25 -3.10
N SER A 469 4.73 91.05 -2.68
CA SER A 469 5.60 92.15 -2.26
C SER A 469 5.84 93.17 -3.39
N MET A 470 5.96 92.71 -4.63
CA MET A 470 6.04 93.59 -5.80
C MET A 470 4.73 94.33 -6.07
N ILE A 471 3.57 93.70 -5.86
CA ILE A 471 2.25 94.33 -5.96
C ILE A 471 2.07 95.41 -4.87
N ASP A 472 2.53 95.13 -3.64
CA ASP A 472 2.47 96.04 -2.48
C ASP A 472 3.47 97.21 -2.55
N GLY A 473 4.26 97.29 -3.63
CA GLY A 473 5.12 98.43 -3.94
C GLY A 473 6.56 98.33 -3.46
N ALA A 474 7.04 97.15 -3.04
CA ALA A 474 8.44 96.96 -2.61
C ALA A 474 9.47 97.24 -3.71
N ALA A 475 9.06 97.20 -4.99
CA ALA A 475 9.88 97.52 -6.15
C ALA A 475 9.65 98.96 -6.70
N GLY A 476 8.87 99.79 -5.99
CA GLY A 476 8.43 101.10 -6.48
C GLY A 476 7.16 101.02 -7.35
N VAL A 477 6.84 102.11 -8.06
CA VAL A 477 5.63 102.19 -8.91
C VAL A 477 5.84 101.36 -10.18
N LEU A 478 5.12 100.24 -10.27
CA LEU A 478 5.15 99.36 -11.45
C LEU A 478 4.08 99.77 -12.49
N PRO A 479 4.34 99.56 -13.80
CA PRO A 479 3.34 99.78 -14.84
C PRO A 479 2.08 98.91 -14.64
N PRO A 480 0.87 99.39 -15.03
CA PRO A 480 -0.39 98.65 -14.83
C PRO A 480 -0.37 97.21 -15.36
N LYS A 481 0.20 96.99 -16.56
CA LYS A 481 0.34 95.63 -17.14
C LYS A 481 1.26 94.70 -16.33
N ALA A 482 2.25 95.23 -15.63
CA ALA A 482 3.13 94.44 -14.78
C ALA A 482 2.41 94.00 -13.50
N LEU A 483 1.58 94.88 -12.93
CA LEU A 483 0.69 94.57 -11.80
C LEU A 483 -0.32 93.48 -12.18
N ASP A 484 -0.99 93.59 -13.32
CA ASP A 484 -1.95 92.57 -13.80
C ASP A 484 -1.28 91.18 -13.93
N ASN A 485 -0.08 91.13 -14.51
CA ASN A 485 0.67 89.88 -14.65
C ASN A 485 1.14 89.31 -13.30
N LEU A 486 1.59 90.16 -12.37
CA LEU A 486 1.99 89.73 -11.02
C LEU A 486 0.78 89.21 -10.22
N SER A 487 -0.38 89.85 -10.33
CA SER A 487 -1.62 89.38 -9.71
C SER A 487 -2.05 88.03 -10.28
N LEU A 488 -1.87 87.80 -11.59
CA LEU A 488 -2.11 86.50 -12.20
C LEU A 488 -1.14 85.42 -11.68
N ILE A 489 0.16 85.75 -11.56
CA ILE A 489 1.19 84.85 -11.00
C ILE A 489 0.86 84.49 -9.54
N SER A 490 0.52 85.47 -8.70
CA SER A 490 0.10 85.25 -7.31
C SER A 490 -1.14 84.35 -7.23
N SER A 491 -2.17 84.64 -8.03
CA SER A 491 -3.41 83.85 -8.06
C SER A 491 -3.15 82.40 -8.51
N CYS A 492 -2.32 82.20 -9.54
CA CYS A 492 -1.89 80.87 -9.97
C CYS A 492 -1.06 80.15 -8.89
N GLY A 493 -0.18 80.87 -8.19
CA GLY A 493 0.61 80.35 -7.09
C GLY A 493 -0.27 79.83 -5.95
N HIS A 494 -1.23 80.63 -5.49
CA HIS A 494 -2.19 80.25 -4.45
C HIS A 494 -3.03 79.04 -4.85
N ARG A 495 -3.52 78.99 -6.10
CA ARG A 495 -4.26 77.82 -6.60
C ARG A 495 -3.43 76.54 -6.59
N LEU A 496 -2.16 76.62 -7.01
CA LEU A 496 -1.26 75.48 -6.98
C LEU A 496 -0.94 75.05 -5.54
N ALA A 497 -0.79 76.01 -4.61
CA ALA A 497 -0.47 75.72 -3.21
C ALA A 497 -1.62 74.97 -2.53
N ASN A 498 -2.85 75.41 -2.78
CA ASN A 498 -4.06 74.73 -2.30
C ASN A 498 -4.16 73.31 -2.89
N MET A 499 -3.91 73.14 -4.20
CA MET A 499 -3.96 71.82 -4.83
C MET A 499 -2.89 70.85 -4.30
N VAL A 500 -1.69 71.34 -3.97
CA VAL A 500 -0.65 70.55 -3.30
C VAL A 500 -1.06 70.16 -1.88
N ASN A 501 -1.68 71.08 -1.14
CA ASN A 501 -2.21 70.78 0.19
C ASN A 501 -3.36 69.76 0.15
N ASP A 502 -4.29 69.89 -0.79
CA ASP A 502 -5.41 68.96 -0.97
C ASP A 502 -4.92 67.53 -1.30
N LEU A 503 -3.89 67.42 -2.16
CA LEU A 503 -3.28 66.13 -2.50
C LEU A 503 -2.59 65.48 -1.29
N LEU A 504 -1.91 66.28 -0.47
CA LEU A 504 -1.31 65.82 0.79
C LEU A 504 -2.37 65.35 1.79
N ASP A 505 -3.45 66.11 1.94
CA ASP A 505 -4.53 65.77 2.86
C ASP A 505 -5.21 64.48 2.42
N MET A 506 -5.45 64.29 1.12
CA MET A 506 -5.97 63.03 0.57
C MET A 506 -5.01 61.85 0.82
N ALA A 507 -3.70 62.05 0.64
CA ALA A 507 -2.69 61.03 0.93
C ALA A 507 -2.65 60.65 2.41
N LYS A 508 -2.71 61.63 3.32
CA LYS A 508 -2.78 61.39 4.77
C LYS A 508 -4.05 60.65 5.18
N ILE A 509 -5.21 61.05 4.63
CA ILE A 509 -6.50 60.40 4.91
C ILE A 509 -6.49 58.93 4.47
N GLN A 510 -5.82 58.59 3.37
CA GLN A 510 -5.68 57.20 2.91
C GLN A 510 -4.81 56.34 3.83
N VAL A 511 -3.83 56.92 4.52
CA VAL A 511 -2.88 56.19 5.38
C VAL A 511 -3.35 56.12 6.84
N GLU A 512 -3.78 57.24 7.41
CA GLU A 512 -4.14 57.35 8.84
C GLU A 512 -5.65 57.39 9.09
N GLY A 513 -6.46 57.43 8.03
CA GLY A 513 -7.89 57.71 8.14
C GLY A 513 -8.19 59.19 8.42
N LEU A 514 -9.47 59.52 8.50
CA LEU A 514 -9.90 60.88 8.84
C LEU A 514 -9.80 61.08 10.36
N ASN A 515 -8.75 61.75 10.83
CA ASN A 515 -8.61 62.13 12.24
C ASN A 515 -9.55 63.29 12.58
N LEU A 516 -10.75 62.96 13.07
CA LEU A 516 -11.75 63.92 13.49
C LEU A 516 -11.49 64.38 14.93
N ASN A 517 -11.26 65.68 15.13
CA ASN A 517 -11.28 66.30 16.45
C ASN A 517 -12.74 66.62 16.82
N LEU A 518 -13.41 65.65 17.43
CA LEU A 518 -14.80 65.79 17.86
C LEU A 518 -14.88 66.72 19.08
N ARG A 519 -15.37 67.93 18.86
CA ARG A 519 -15.68 68.92 19.88
C ARG A 519 -17.04 69.56 19.60
N PRO A 520 -17.79 70.02 20.61
CA PRO A 520 -18.95 70.87 20.38
C PRO A 520 -18.55 72.08 19.53
N VAL A 521 -19.30 72.35 18.46
CA VAL A 521 -19.08 73.47 17.56
C VAL A 521 -20.33 74.33 17.53
N ASP A 522 -20.17 75.61 17.85
CA ASP A 522 -21.22 76.61 17.67
C ASP A 522 -21.39 76.91 16.17
N LEU A 523 -22.40 76.29 15.57
CA LEU A 523 -22.71 76.45 14.15
C LEU A 523 -23.15 77.88 13.81
N TYR A 524 -23.80 78.57 14.74
CA TYR A 524 -24.22 79.96 14.55
C TYR A 524 -23.00 80.88 14.43
N SER A 525 -22.09 80.80 15.40
CA SER A 525 -20.87 81.60 15.40
C SER A 525 -19.97 81.31 14.20
N LEU A 526 -19.84 80.04 13.80
CA LEU A 526 -19.04 79.64 12.64
C LEU A 526 -19.64 80.18 11.33
N SER A 527 -20.93 79.98 11.12
CA SER A 527 -21.63 80.45 9.91
C SER A 527 -21.63 81.97 9.82
N GLU A 528 -21.85 82.67 10.93
CA GLU A 528 -21.80 84.12 11.03
C GLU A 528 -20.42 84.66 10.67
N MET A 529 -19.35 84.00 11.14
CA MET A 529 -17.98 84.33 10.77
C MET A 529 -17.76 84.19 9.26
N ILE A 530 -18.25 83.10 8.65
CA ILE A 530 -18.12 82.88 7.19
C ILE A 530 -18.89 83.93 6.40
N VAL A 531 -20.11 84.27 6.82
CA VAL A 531 -20.91 85.34 6.19
C VAL A 531 -20.14 86.66 6.25
N ARG A 532 -19.59 87.02 7.41
CA ARG A 532 -18.76 88.25 7.58
C ARG A 532 -17.52 88.27 6.70
N LEU A 533 -16.83 87.15 6.56
CA LEU A 533 -15.66 87.04 5.69
C LEU A 533 -16.02 87.06 4.20
N SER A 534 -17.25 86.65 3.84
CA SER A 534 -17.74 86.60 2.46
C SER A 534 -18.39 87.90 1.99
N LEU A 535 -18.87 88.74 2.92
CA LEU A 535 -19.49 90.04 2.65
C LEU A 535 -18.65 90.94 1.71
N PRO A 536 -17.32 91.06 1.86
CA PRO A 536 -16.49 91.83 0.93
C PRO A 536 -16.53 91.33 -0.52
N LEU A 537 -16.79 90.04 -0.76
CA LEU A 537 -16.88 89.44 -2.11
C LEU A 537 -18.18 89.82 -2.84
N VAL A 538 -19.21 90.25 -2.10
CA VAL A 538 -20.46 90.75 -2.68
C VAL A 538 -20.21 92.05 -3.46
N GLY A 539 -19.23 92.85 -3.02
CA GLY A 539 -18.87 94.12 -3.66
C GLY A 539 -20.07 95.07 -3.74
N GLY A 540 -20.23 95.74 -4.88
CA GLY A 540 -21.34 96.69 -5.13
C GLY A 540 -22.63 96.06 -5.69
N LYS A 541 -22.77 94.72 -5.64
CA LYS A 541 -23.98 94.05 -6.15
C LYS A 541 -25.12 94.17 -5.10
N PRO A 542 -26.39 94.30 -5.52
CA PRO A 542 -27.53 94.33 -4.61
C PRO A 542 -27.85 92.90 -4.13
N LEU A 543 -26.95 92.31 -3.35
CA LEU A 543 -27.03 90.95 -2.87
C LEU A 543 -26.87 90.95 -1.35
N GLU A 544 -27.76 90.25 -0.66
CA GLU A 544 -27.75 90.13 0.80
C GLU A 544 -27.48 88.68 1.18
N ILE A 545 -26.53 88.46 2.08
CA ILE A 545 -26.22 87.12 2.62
C ILE A 545 -26.76 87.10 4.05
N ILE A 546 -27.81 86.31 4.28
CA ILE A 546 -28.49 86.23 5.57
C ILE A 546 -28.17 84.88 6.21
N ASN A 547 -27.66 84.90 7.45
CA ASN A 547 -27.49 83.70 8.24
C ASN A 547 -28.80 83.33 8.94
N THR A 548 -29.40 82.19 8.58
CA THR A 548 -30.67 81.73 9.15
C THR A 548 -30.50 80.60 10.18
N ILE A 549 -29.26 80.28 10.56
CA ILE A 549 -28.98 79.29 11.61
C ILE A 549 -29.44 79.89 12.95
N SER A 550 -30.14 79.12 13.78
CA SER A 550 -30.61 79.61 15.09
C SER A 550 -29.45 79.67 16.09
N PRO A 551 -29.35 80.73 16.93
CA PRO A 551 -28.32 80.82 17.98
C PRO A 551 -28.41 79.70 19.02
N ASP A 552 -29.58 79.08 19.16
CA ASP A 552 -29.88 78.07 20.18
C ASP A 552 -29.78 76.62 19.64
N ILE A 553 -29.09 76.41 18.51
CA ILE A 553 -28.87 75.06 17.98
C ILE A 553 -27.90 74.29 18.92
N PRO A 554 -28.25 73.06 19.32
CA PRO A 554 -27.45 72.25 20.26
C PRO A 554 -26.03 71.92 19.81
#